data_AF-A0A7Y3KQ38-F1
#
_entry.id   AF-A0A7Y3KQ38-F1
#
_cell.length_a   1.000
_cell.length_b   1.000
_cell.length_c   1.000
_cell.angle_alpha   90.00
_cell.angle_beta   90.00
_cell.angle_gamma   90.00
#
_symmetry.space_group_name_H-M   'P 1'
#
loop_
_entity.id
_entity.type
_entity.pdbx_description
1 polymer ?
#
loop_
_entity_poly.entity_id
_entity_poly.type
_entity_poly.pdbx_seq_one_letter_code
_entity_poly.pdbx_strand_id
1 'polypeptide(L)'
;TATYVRMPFVCEGVLHGLVGSLVALLILGIGKAALWSKLALALPWLELNSAHVAVLPIALQLLAVGVAIGALSSWFSIGRYLRT
;
A
#
# COMPACT_ATOMS: atom_id res chain seq x y z
N THR A 1 -27.25 7.36 -15.67
CA THR A 1 -27.33 6.14 -14.84
C THR A 1 -26.59 6.37 -13.54
N ALA A 2 -27.05 5.82 -12.40
CA ALA A 2 -26.49 6.05 -11.06
C ALA A 2 -24.96 5.87 -10.95
N THR A 3 -24.36 5.03 -11.81
CA THR A 3 -22.90 4.81 -11.90
C THR A 3 -22.10 6.06 -12.26
N TYR A 4 -22.63 6.97 -13.09
CA TYR A 4 -21.91 8.18 -13.53
C TYR A 4 -21.58 9.11 -12.34
N VAL A 5 -22.45 9.16 -11.33
CA VAL A 5 -22.26 10.01 -10.14
C VAL A 5 -21.28 9.36 -9.14
N ARG A 6 -21.17 8.03 -9.13
CA ARG A 6 -20.35 7.29 -8.14
C ARG A 6 -18.88 7.14 -8.58
N MET A 7 -18.62 7.05 -9.88
CA MET A 7 -17.27 6.90 -10.44
C MET A 7 -16.25 7.96 -9.98
N PRO A 8 -16.53 9.28 -9.96
CA PRO A 8 -15.53 10.27 -9.55
C PRO A 8 -15.05 10.06 -8.10
N PHE A 9 -15.96 9.73 -7.19
CA PHE A 9 -15.60 9.44 -5.80
C PHE A 9 -14.76 8.18 -5.66
N VAL A 10 -15.05 7.13 -6.43
CA VAL A 10 -14.22 5.90 -6.45
C VAL A 10 -12.82 6.21 -6.97
N CYS A 11 -12.69 7.07 -8.00
CA CYS A 11 -11.40 7.54 -8.50
C CYS A 11 -10.63 8.31 -7.42
N GLU A 12 -11.27 9.19 -6.65
CA GLU A 12 -10.62 9.86 -5.51
C GLU A 12 -10.15 8.85 -4.45
N GLY A 13 -10.93 7.81 -4.16
CA GLY A 13 -10.53 6.73 -3.25
C GLY A 13 -9.29 5.98 -3.71
N VAL A 14 -9.25 5.62 -5.00
CA VAL A 14 -8.08 4.98 -5.62
C VAL A 14 -6.84 5.88 -5.55
N LEU A 15 -6.97 7.17 -5.83
CA LEU A 15 -5.87 8.13 -5.73
C LEU A 15 -5.32 8.21 -4.30
N HIS A 16 -6.18 8.28 -3.29
CA HIS A 16 -5.75 8.23 -1.89
C HIS A 16 -5.04 6.90 -1.55
N GLY A 17 -5.56 5.77 -2.05
CA GLY A 17 -4.93 4.47 -1.89
C GLY A 17 -3.55 4.36 -2.54
N LEU A 18 -3.36 4.97 -3.72
CA LEU A 18 -2.06 5.08 -4.39
C LEU A 18 -1.07 5.93 -3.59
N VAL A 19 -1.50 7.10 -3.12
CA VAL A 19 -0.62 7.98 -2.32
C VAL A 19 -0.22 7.28 -1.01
N GLY A 20 -1.16 6.66 -0.31
CA GLY A 20 -0.88 5.94 0.93
C GLY A 20 0.10 4.77 0.75
N SER A 21 -0.06 4.00 -0.33
CA SER A 21 0.88 2.90 -0.64
C SER A 21 2.25 3.40 -1.06
N LEU A 22 2.35 4.50 -1.82
CA LEU A 22 3.63 5.16 -2.12
C LEU A 22 4.34 5.62 -0.84
N VAL A 23 3.62 6.23 0.10
CA VAL A 23 4.17 6.62 1.41
C VAL A 23 4.66 5.39 2.18
N ALA A 24 3.89 4.30 2.19
CA ALA A 24 4.29 3.06 2.84
C ALA A 24 5.56 2.45 2.22
N LEU A 25 5.71 2.51 0.88
CA LEU A 25 6.93 2.09 0.20
C LEU A 25 8.15 2.94 0.58
N LEU A 26 7.98 4.26 0.68
CA LEU A 26 9.04 5.16 1.11
C LEU A 26 9.49 4.82 2.54
N ILE A 27 8.54 4.65 3.45
CA ILE A 27 8.82 4.27 4.84
C ILE A 27 9.53 2.91 4.90
N LEU A 28 9.07 1.93 4.12
CA LEU A 28 9.71 0.61 4.05
C LEU A 28 11.13 0.68 3.51
N GLY A 29 11.37 1.50 2.48
CA GLY A 29 12.69 1.72 1.90
C GLY A 29 13.67 2.37 2.88
N ILE A 30 13.23 3.43 3.57
CA ILE A 30 14.02 4.11 4.61
C ILE A 30 14.28 3.16 5.78
N GLY A 31 13.25 2.46 6.26
CA GLY A 31 13.36 1.49 7.35
C GLY A 31 14.36 0.38 7.02
N LYS A 32 14.29 -0.19 5.81
CA LYS A 32 15.28 -1.16 5.34
C LYS A 32 16.69 -0.55 5.36
N ALA A 33 16.90 0.62 4.76
CA ALA A 33 18.22 1.23 4.69
C ALA A 33 18.82 1.52 6.08
N ALA A 34 18.01 1.97 7.04
CA ALA A 34 18.46 2.35 8.38
C ALA A 34 18.61 1.16 9.34
N LEU A 35 17.76 0.14 9.22
CA LEU A 35 17.67 -0.95 10.19
C LEU A 35 18.36 -2.23 9.74
N TRP A 36 18.56 -2.46 8.44
CA TRP A 36 19.05 -3.75 7.93
C TRP A 36 20.43 -4.12 8.46
N SER A 37 21.36 -3.17 8.53
CA SER A 37 22.71 -3.39 9.09
C SER A 37 22.66 -3.72 10.58
N LYS A 38 21.80 -3.04 11.34
CA LYS A 38 21.59 -3.29 12.77
C LYS A 38 20.95 -4.66 13.01
N LEU A 39 20.01 -5.05 12.15
CA LEU A 39 19.33 -6.34 12.22
C LEU A 39 20.28 -7.50 11.89
N ALA A 40 21.14 -7.34 10.89
CA ALA A 40 22.18 -8.32 10.53
C ALA A 40 23.18 -8.55 11.68
N LEU A 41 23.54 -7.49 12.40
CA LEU A 41 24.40 -7.59 13.59
C LEU A 41 23.68 -8.24 14.79
N ALA A 42 22.39 -7.94 14.98
CA ALA A 42 21.62 -8.45 16.12
C ALA A 42 21.19 -9.91 15.95
N LEU A 43 21.03 -10.38 14.71
CA LEU A 43 20.59 -11.74 14.37
C LEU A 43 21.59 -12.46 13.46
N PRO A 44 22.84 -12.72 13.93
CA PRO A 44 23.86 -13.38 13.11
C PRO A 44 23.53 -14.84 12.72
N TRP A 45 22.62 -15.50 13.47
CA TRP A 45 22.12 -16.84 13.14
C TRP A 45 21.09 -16.83 12.01
N LEU A 46 20.56 -15.66 11.64
CA LEU A 46 19.62 -15.49 10.56
C LEU A 46 20.39 -14.93 9.36
N GLU A 47 20.48 -15.69 8.26
CA GLU A 47 21.18 -15.28 7.05
C GLU A 47 20.43 -14.18 6.27
N LEU A 48 20.34 -12.99 6.88
CA LEU A 48 19.68 -11.82 6.31
C LEU A 48 20.38 -11.34 5.03
N ASN A 49 21.67 -11.58 4.87
CA ASN A 49 22.43 -11.19 3.67
C ASN A 49 22.32 -12.19 2.51
N SER A 50 22.05 -13.47 2.78
CA SER A 50 21.92 -14.51 1.74
C SER A 50 20.52 -14.53 1.12
N ALA A 51 19.51 -14.14 1.89
CA ALA A 51 18.13 -14.08 1.42
C ALA A 51 17.96 -12.88 0.48
N HIS A 52 18.01 -13.11 -0.84
CA HIS A 52 17.71 -12.10 -1.84
C HIS A 52 16.22 -11.75 -1.77
N VAL A 53 15.84 -10.84 -0.87
CA VAL A 53 14.45 -10.38 -0.76
C VAL A 53 14.10 -9.60 -2.02
N ALA A 54 13.22 -10.18 -2.82
CA ALA A 54 12.71 -9.53 -4.02
C ALA A 54 11.85 -8.32 -3.60
N VAL A 55 12.41 -7.12 -3.72
CA VAL A 55 11.73 -5.87 -3.32
C VAL A 55 10.56 -5.56 -4.26
N LEU A 56 10.68 -5.92 -5.53
CA LEU A 56 9.66 -5.65 -6.56
C LEU A 56 8.30 -6.31 -6.28
N PRO A 57 8.19 -7.62 -5.97
CA PRO A 57 6.89 -8.23 -5.67
C PRO A 57 6.26 -7.66 -4.40
N ILE A 58 7.04 -7.35 -3.37
CA ILE A 58 6.54 -6.70 -2.15
C ILE A 58 5.98 -5.32 -2.51
N ALA A 59 6.68 -4.56 -3.35
CA ALA A 59 6.24 -3.25 -3.75
C ALA A 59 4.93 -3.28 -4.55
N LEU A 60 4.82 -4.23 -5.50
CA LEU A 60 3.60 -4.44 -6.27
C LEU A 60 2.42 -4.88 -5.41
N GLN A 61 2.65 -5.78 -4.44
CA GLN A 61 1.62 -6.20 -3.49
C GLN A 61 1.15 -5.03 -2.63
N LEU A 62 2.06 -4.18 -2.15
CA LEU A 62 1.70 -3.04 -1.32
C LEU A 62 0.90 -1.99 -2.10
N LEU A 63 1.27 -1.72 -3.35
CA LEU A 63 0.50 -0.87 -4.26
C LEU A 63 -0.89 -1.46 -4.54
N ALA A 64 -0.96 -2.74 -4.90
CA ALA A 64 -2.22 -3.42 -5.20
C ALA A 64 -3.19 -3.38 -4.01
N VAL A 65 -2.69 -3.68 -2.81
CA VAL A 65 -3.49 -3.64 -1.58
C VAL A 65 -3.91 -2.21 -1.24
N GLY A 66 -3.01 -1.22 -1.34
CA GLY A 66 -3.35 0.18 -1.08
C GLY A 66 -4.44 0.70 -2.02
N VAL A 67 -4.33 0.40 -3.31
CA VAL A 67 -5.36 0.72 -4.31
C VAL A 67 -6.68 0.03 -4.00
N ALA A 68 -6.65 -1.27 -3.70
CA ALA A 68 -7.85 -2.04 -3.38
C ALA A 68 -8.57 -1.45 -2.15
N ILE A 69 -7.84 -1.12 -1.09
CA ILE A 69 -8.40 -0.49 0.11
C ILE A 69 -8.96 0.89 -0.21
N GLY A 70 -8.26 1.70 -1.00
CA GLY A 70 -8.73 3.02 -1.44
C GLY A 70 -10.03 2.95 -2.25
N ALA A 71 -10.13 1.99 -3.17
CA ALA A 71 -11.33 1.74 -3.95
C ALA A 71 -12.51 1.27 -3.07
N LEU A 72 -12.26 0.28 -2.20
CA LEU A 72 -13.28 -0.32 -1.33
C LEU A 72 -13.82 0.68 -0.30
N SER A 73 -12.93 1.47 0.31
CA SER A 73 -13.32 2.49 1.29
C SER A 73 -14.17 3.59 0.69
N SER A 74 -13.82 4.06 -0.51
CA SER A 74 -14.64 5.03 -1.23
C SER A 74 -15.99 4.46 -1.65
N TRP A 75 -16.01 3.22 -2.17
CA TRP A 75 -17.27 2.54 -2.51
C TRP A 75 -18.22 2.41 -1.32
N PHE A 76 -17.69 2.04 -0.16
CA PHE A 76 -18.46 1.96 1.09
C PHE A 76 -18.99 3.34 1.53
N SER A 77 -18.15 4.38 1.44
CA SER A 77 -18.55 5.75 1.79
C SER A 77 -19.72 6.25 0.94
N ILE A 78 -19.66 6.06 -0.38
CA ILE A 78 -20.70 6.47 -1.33
C ILE A 78 -22.02 5.73 -1.07
N GLY A 79 -21.95 4.43 -0.73
CA GLY A 79 -23.12 3.62 -0.39
C GLY A 79 -23.94 4.17 0.78
N ARG A 80 -23.33 4.93 1.67
CA ARG A 80 -24.02 5.56 2.81
C ARG A 80 -24.61 6.93 2.48
N TYR A 81 -24.00 7.68 1.56
CA TYR A 81 -24.42 9.06 1.21
C TYR A 81 -25.43 9.12 0.07
N LEU A 82 -25.33 8.25 -0.94
CA LEU A 82 -26.38 8.09 -1.95
C LEU A 82 -27.39 7.04 -1.47
N ARG A 83 -28.20 7.40 -0.46
CA ARG A 83 -29.43 6.65 -0.15
C ARG A 83 -30.53 7.13 -1.09
N THR A 84 -30.71 6.41 -2.20
CA THR A 84 -32.03 6.16 -2.80
C THR A 84 -32.41 4.75 -2.48
#